data_AF-G9NWQ2-F1
#
_entry.id   AF-G9NWQ2-F1
#
_cell.length_a   1.000
_cell.length_b   1.000
_cell.length_c   1.000
_cell.angle_alpha   90.00
_cell.angle_beta   90.00
_cell.angle_gamma   90.00
#
_symmetry.space_group_name_H-M   'P 1'
#
loop_
_entity.id
_entity.type
_entity.pdbx_description
1 polymer ?
#
loop_
_entity_poly.entity_id
_entity_poly.type
_entity_poly.pdbx_seq_one_letter_code
_entity_poly.pdbx_strand_id
1 'polypeptide(L)'
;MLTTAPRLRIRRPSPTTAEYTVTTLPPQTLPLRLLWLLLLFLRIFLSLVTLLIIYARWVQERSSFGAAPTPFSPLSLPPLLSLDRIIFLLDTFQDTPSGKLLASIAASVTLPVLVPVAGAVFYALSLRVHKEESLLVLRGLGVQTSESPATYLASAATRFIPTEKIQDILVNEAFRGFEVRYYLVVVVEGEEDVVVVFPGLLPKRKIVETVWRGVRECLYEGRGEDNRVMANEK
;
A
#
# COMPACT_ATOMS: atom_id res chain seq x y z
N MET A 1 -0.74 7.43 -16.23
CA MET A 1 0.71 7.15 -16.17
C MET A 1 1.38 8.17 -15.24
N LEU A 2 1.34 7.94 -13.93
CA LEU A 2 2.04 8.77 -12.92
C LEU A 2 3.33 8.10 -12.42
N THR A 3 3.66 6.92 -12.95
CA THR A 3 4.81 6.12 -12.55
C THR A 3 6.05 6.62 -13.27
N THR A 4 7.03 7.09 -12.51
CA THR A 4 8.35 7.47 -13.06
C THR A 4 9.31 6.29 -13.02
N ALA A 5 10.45 6.41 -13.72
CA ALA A 5 11.51 5.42 -13.62
C ALA A 5 11.91 5.20 -12.15
N PRO A 6 12.15 3.96 -11.71
CA PRO A 6 12.44 3.64 -10.32
C PRO A 6 13.66 4.44 -9.84
N ARG A 7 13.53 5.10 -8.69
CA ARG A 7 14.58 5.90 -8.07
C ARG A 7 15.02 5.27 -6.76
N LEU A 8 16.32 5.31 -6.50
CA LEU A 8 16.90 4.89 -5.24
C LEU A 8 16.98 6.07 -4.27
N ARG A 9 16.46 5.88 -3.06
CA ARG A 9 16.63 6.76 -1.92
C ARG A 9 17.43 6.02 -0.86
N ILE A 10 18.55 6.61 -0.45
CA ILE A 10 19.42 6.06 0.59
C ILE A 10 19.22 6.90 1.85
N ARG A 11 18.94 6.24 2.98
CA ARG A 11 18.92 6.86 4.30
C ARG A 11 19.87 6.11 5.23
N ARG A 12 20.67 6.86 5.99
CA ARG A 12 21.61 6.29 6.99
C ARG A 12 21.30 6.93 8.35
N PRO A 13 20.30 6.42 9.10
CA PRO A 13 19.92 6.99 10.39
C PRO A 13 20.96 6.76 11.49
N SER A 14 21.76 5.70 11.37
CA SER A 14 22.85 5.33 12.29
C SER A 14 24.06 4.90 11.47
N PRO A 15 25.30 5.02 11.97
CA PRO A 15 26.48 4.43 11.31
C PRO A 15 26.33 2.93 11.06
N THR A 16 25.54 2.22 11.88
CA THR A 16 25.31 0.77 11.78
C THR A 16 24.07 0.40 10.97
N THR A 17 23.36 1.37 10.39
CA THR A 17 22.07 1.14 9.73
C THR A 17 21.97 1.90 8.41
N ALA A 18 21.71 1.17 7.33
CA ALA A 18 21.47 1.74 6.01
C ALA A 18 20.13 1.24 5.44
N GLU A 19 19.28 2.17 5.02
CA GLU A 19 18.02 1.88 4.37
C GLU A 19 18.10 2.29 2.89
N TYR A 20 17.84 1.33 2.01
CA TYR A 20 17.77 1.50 0.56
C TYR A 20 16.32 1.35 0.12
N THR A 21 15.65 2.46 -0.17
CA THR A 21 14.27 2.46 -0.66
C THR A 21 14.26 2.70 -2.16
N VAL A 22 13.68 1.78 -2.93
CA VAL A 22 13.40 1.96 -4.35
C VAL A 22 11.92 2.33 -4.48
N THR A 23 11.64 3.45 -5.13
CA THR A 23 10.27 3.94 -5.30
C THR A 23 10.02 4.45 -6.71
N THR A 24 8.78 4.30 -7.16
CA THR A 24 8.28 4.88 -8.41
C THR A 24 7.73 6.30 -8.22
N LEU A 25 7.67 6.78 -6.96
CA LEU A 25 7.19 8.10 -6.62
C LEU A 25 8.14 9.20 -7.11
N PRO A 26 7.63 10.22 -7.82
CA PRO A 26 8.39 11.43 -8.05
C PRO A 26 8.64 12.18 -6.72
N PRO A 27 9.66 13.06 -6.67
CA PRO A 27 9.92 13.87 -5.49
C PRO A 27 8.67 14.70 -5.15
N GLN A 28 8.36 14.79 -3.86
CA GLN A 28 7.16 15.47 -3.37
C GLN A 28 7.26 16.99 -3.58
N THR A 29 6.88 17.45 -4.76
CA THR A 29 6.66 18.87 -5.04
C THR A 29 5.26 19.27 -4.56
N LEU A 30 5.05 20.57 -4.29
CA LEU A 30 3.74 21.12 -3.93
C LEU A 30 2.60 20.72 -4.91
N PRO A 31 2.77 20.82 -6.25
CA PRO A 31 1.71 20.41 -7.16
C PRO A 31 1.41 18.91 -7.07
N LEU A 32 2.42 18.06 -6.87
CA LEU A 32 2.22 16.63 -6.70
C LEU A 32 1.45 16.35 -5.41
N ARG A 33 1.75 17.04 -4.30
CA ARG A 33 1.00 16.93 -3.04
C ARG A 33 -0.46 17.32 -3.22
N LEU A 34 -0.73 18.42 -3.95
CA LEU A 34 -2.09 18.87 -4.22
C LEU A 34 -2.83 17.87 -5.13
N LEU A 35 -2.17 17.31 -6.15
CA LEU A 35 -2.72 16.23 -6.97
C LEU A 35 -3.10 15.01 -6.13
N TRP A 36 -2.25 14.63 -5.18
CA TRP A 36 -2.53 13.51 -4.27
C TRP A 36 -3.70 13.78 -3.34
N LEU A 37 -3.78 14.98 -2.78
CA LEU A 37 -4.93 15.40 -1.96
C LEU A 37 -6.21 15.42 -2.80
N LEU A 38 -6.14 15.90 -4.04
CA LEU A 38 -7.27 15.88 -4.97
C LEU A 38 -7.70 14.44 -5.31
N LEU A 39 -6.74 13.54 -5.57
CA LEU A 39 -7.03 12.13 -5.82
C LEU A 39 -7.63 11.45 -4.59
N LEU A 40 -7.15 11.76 -3.39
CA LEU A 40 -7.71 11.27 -2.14
C LEU A 40 -9.14 11.79 -1.94
N PHE A 41 -9.36 13.08 -2.14
CA PHE A 41 -10.68 13.71 -2.07
C PHE A 41 -11.65 13.07 -3.06
N LEU A 42 -11.23 12.87 -4.32
CA LEU A 42 -12.03 12.19 -5.34
C LEU A 42 -12.38 10.76 -4.92
N ARG A 43 -11.43 10.02 -4.33
CA ARG A 43 -11.69 8.65 -3.83
C ARG A 43 -12.72 8.64 -2.71
N ILE A 44 -12.59 9.55 -1.74
CA ILE A 44 -13.53 9.69 -0.62
C ILE A 44 -14.91 10.12 -1.14
N PHE A 45 -14.95 11.02 -2.12
CA PHE A 45 -16.20 11.45 -2.74
C PHE A 45 -16.89 10.31 -3.48
N LEU A 46 -16.16 9.56 -4.32
CA LEU A 46 -16.70 8.41 -5.06
C LEU A 46 -17.16 7.28 -4.13
N SER A 47 -16.42 7.01 -3.04
CA SER A 47 -16.81 6.01 -2.05
C SER A 47 -18.08 6.42 -1.30
N LEU A 48 -18.18 7.71 -0.91
CA LEU A 48 -19.37 8.28 -0.29
C LEU A 48 -20.60 8.17 -1.22
N VAL A 49 -20.45 8.57 -2.48
CA VAL A 49 -21.54 8.48 -3.47
C VAL A 49 -21.99 7.05 -3.66
N THR A 50 -21.05 6.09 -3.76
CA THR A 50 -21.37 4.66 -3.89
C THR A 50 -22.16 4.17 -2.67
N LEU A 51 -21.76 4.57 -1.46
CA LEU A 51 -22.45 4.21 -0.22
C LEU A 51 -23.86 4.81 -0.14
N LEU A 52 -24.04 6.07 -0.57
CA LEU A 52 -25.35 6.72 -0.65
C LEU A 52 -26.29 6.03 -1.64
N ILE A 53 -25.78 5.54 -2.78
CA ILE A 53 -26.57 4.78 -3.76
C ILE A 53 -27.03 3.44 -3.15
N ILE A 54 -26.15 2.73 -2.45
CA ILE A 54 -26.49 1.48 -1.75
C ILE A 54 -27.57 1.73 -0.70
N TYR A 55 -27.41 2.79 0.09
CA TYR A 55 -28.39 3.17 1.12
C TYR A 55 -29.75 3.55 0.52
N ALA A 56 -29.77 4.33 -0.56
CA ALA A 56 -31.00 4.68 -1.29
C ALA A 56 -31.70 3.42 -1.82
N ARG A 57 -30.94 2.44 -2.33
CA ARG A 57 -31.51 1.15 -2.74
C ARG A 57 -32.09 0.36 -1.58
N TRP A 58 -31.38 0.31 -0.46
CA TRP A 58 -31.86 -0.39 0.72
C TRP A 58 -33.15 0.23 1.30
N VAL A 59 -33.31 1.56 1.25
CA VAL A 59 -34.56 2.23 1.64
C VAL A 59 -35.73 1.89 0.71
N GLN A 60 -35.49 1.78 -0.60
CA GLN A 60 -36.51 1.40 -1.59
C GLN A 60 -36.98 -0.06 -1.42
N GLU A 61 -36.08 -0.98 -1.11
CA GLU A 61 -36.46 -2.37 -0.79
C GLU A 61 -37.16 -2.42 0.57
N ARG A 62 -36.63 -1.67 1.54
CA ARG A 62 -37.31 -1.13 2.73
C ARG A 62 -38.83 -1.01 2.58
N SER A 63 -39.21 -0.03 1.78
CA SER A 63 -40.59 0.35 1.54
C SER A 63 -41.36 -0.72 0.76
N SER A 64 -40.69 -1.49 -0.11
CA SER A 64 -41.30 -2.59 -0.87
C SER A 64 -41.71 -3.77 0.01
N PHE A 65 -40.96 -4.05 1.09
CA PHE A 65 -41.26 -5.11 2.06
C PHE A 65 -42.26 -4.69 3.16
N GLY A 66 -42.88 -3.50 3.05
CA GLY A 66 -43.91 -3.04 4.00
C GLY A 66 -43.39 -2.73 5.40
N ALA A 67 -42.07 -2.63 5.57
CA ALA A 67 -41.49 -2.17 6.82
C ALA A 67 -41.79 -0.68 6.99
N ALA A 68 -42.29 -0.30 8.17
CA ALA A 68 -42.66 1.07 8.46
C ALA A 68 -41.48 2.02 8.21
N PRO A 69 -41.73 3.24 7.66
CA PRO A 69 -40.70 4.27 7.62
C PRO A 69 -40.14 4.46 9.03
N THR A 70 -38.83 4.70 9.13
CA THR A 70 -38.15 4.91 10.40
C THR A 70 -38.94 5.92 11.25
N PRO A 71 -39.31 5.59 12.50
CA PRO A 71 -40.28 6.37 13.29
C PRO A 71 -39.71 7.70 13.81
N PHE A 72 -38.56 8.15 13.30
CA PHE A 72 -37.86 9.32 13.84
C PHE A 72 -38.57 10.61 13.40
N SER A 73 -39.42 11.09 14.29
CA SER A 73 -40.08 12.37 14.18
C SER A 73 -39.02 13.50 14.24
N PRO A 74 -39.12 14.57 13.42
CA PRO A 74 -38.14 15.66 13.38
C PRO A 74 -38.02 16.44 14.72
N LEU A 75 -38.92 16.22 15.66
CA LEU A 75 -38.98 16.85 16.98
C LEU A 75 -38.04 16.22 18.03
N SER A 76 -37.61 14.97 17.83
CA SER A 76 -36.64 14.33 18.73
C SER A 76 -35.27 14.33 18.07
N LEU A 77 -34.37 15.23 18.46
CA LEU A 77 -32.97 15.15 18.05
C LEU A 77 -32.28 14.03 18.84
N PRO A 78 -31.87 12.91 18.20
CA PRO A 78 -31.06 11.91 18.87
C PRO A 78 -29.69 12.48 19.27
N PRO A 79 -29.04 11.91 20.29
CA PRO A 79 -27.75 12.38 20.79
C PRO A 79 -26.67 12.38 19.70
N LEU A 80 -25.71 13.31 19.79
CA LEU A 80 -24.74 13.60 18.73
C LEU A 80 -23.83 12.42 18.35
N LEU A 81 -23.61 11.47 19.26
CA LEU A 81 -22.74 10.30 19.07
C LEU A 81 -23.52 8.98 19.03
N SER A 82 -24.79 8.96 18.60
CA SER A 82 -25.53 7.71 18.40
C SER A 82 -25.67 7.31 16.93
N LEU A 83 -25.80 6.00 16.69
CA LEU A 83 -26.13 5.45 15.38
C LEU A 83 -27.45 6.00 14.84
N ASP A 84 -28.42 6.30 15.72
CA ASP A 84 -29.71 6.89 15.35
C ASP A 84 -29.54 8.27 14.70
N ARG A 85 -28.55 9.05 15.13
CA ARG A 85 -28.22 10.34 14.51
C ARG A 85 -27.70 10.17 13.09
N ILE A 86 -26.91 9.14 12.85
CA ILE A 86 -26.37 8.82 11.52
C ILE A 86 -27.53 8.44 10.59
N ILE A 87 -28.42 7.55 11.03
CA ILE A 87 -29.60 7.12 10.25
C ILE A 87 -30.50 8.31 9.95
N PHE A 88 -30.79 9.16 10.94
CA PHE A 88 -31.58 10.38 10.75
C PHE A 88 -30.96 11.36 9.73
N LEU A 89 -29.64 11.58 9.79
CA LEU A 89 -28.93 12.41 8.82
C LEU A 89 -28.97 11.83 7.41
N LEU A 90 -28.89 10.50 7.29
CA LEU A 90 -28.96 9.80 6.02
C LEU A 90 -30.38 9.86 5.42
N ASP A 91 -31.42 9.67 6.23
CA ASP A 91 -32.82 9.82 5.80
C ASP A 91 -33.13 11.26 5.36
N THR A 92 -32.76 12.26 6.17
CA THR A 92 -32.94 13.67 5.81
C THR A 92 -32.14 14.08 4.56
N PHE A 93 -30.99 13.45 4.30
CA PHE A 93 -30.25 13.66 3.06
C PHE A 93 -30.98 13.10 1.83
N GLN A 94 -31.73 12.00 1.95
CA GLN A 94 -32.50 11.44 0.82
C GLN A 94 -33.61 12.38 0.35
N ASP A 95 -34.17 13.19 1.26
CA ASP A 95 -35.24 14.16 0.93
C ASP A 95 -34.75 15.34 0.08
N THR A 96 -33.44 15.58 0.06
CA THR A 96 -32.81 16.64 -0.75
C THR A 96 -32.89 16.34 -2.26
N PRO A 97 -32.84 17.36 -3.14
CA PRO A 97 -32.86 17.13 -4.59
C PRO A 97 -31.71 16.23 -5.05
N SER A 98 -30.54 16.35 -4.44
CA SER A 98 -29.36 15.51 -4.67
C SER A 98 -29.64 14.04 -4.32
N GLY A 99 -30.28 13.80 -3.16
CA GLY A 99 -30.68 12.48 -2.71
C GLY A 99 -31.68 11.82 -3.67
N LYS A 100 -32.66 12.57 -4.18
CA LYS A 100 -33.65 12.08 -5.16
C LYS A 100 -33.01 11.69 -6.50
N LEU A 101 -32.01 12.44 -6.96
CA LEU A 101 -31.24 12.06 -8.16
C LEU A 101 -30.48 10.74 -7.95
N LEU A 102 -29.81 10.58 -6.81
CA LEU A 102 -29.14 9.32 -6.46
C LEU A 102 -30.13 8.16 -6.31
N ALA A 103 -31.31 8.41 -5.73
CA ALA A 103 -32.38 7.43 -5.60
C ALA A 103 -32.98 7.01 -6.96
N SER A 104 -33.04 7.94 -7.92
CA SER A 104 -33.41 7.67 -9.32
C SER A 104 -32.37 6.78 -10.01
N ILE A 105 -31.08 7.11 -9.88
CA ILE A 105 -29.99 6.29 -10.43
C ILE A 105 -30.00 4.91 -9.79
N ALA A 106 -30.13 4.85 -8.46
CA ALA A 106 -30.34 3.64 -7.70
C ALA A 106 -31.48 2.86 -8.36
N ALA A 107 -32.68 3.44 -8.53
CA ALA A 107 -33.90 2.85 -9.10
C ALA A 107 -33.72 2.09 -10.42
N SER A 108 -32.70 2.42 -11.21
CA SER A 108 -32.38 1.72 -12.47
C SER A 108 -31.57 0.42 -12.32
N VAL A 109 -30.89 0.19 -11.19
CA VAL A 109 -29.94 -0.93 -10.99
C VAL A 109 -30.45 -1.96 -9.97
N THR A 110 -30.61 -3.22 -10.35
CA THR A 110 -31.06 -4.28 -9.43
C THR A 110 -30.02 -4.59 -8.34
N LEU A 111 -30.46 -4.94 -7.12
CA LEU A 111 -29.60 -5.28 -5.99
C LEU A 111 -28.48 -6.30 -6.26
N PRO A 112 -28.72 -7.46 -6.93
CA PRO A 112 -27.66 -8.45 -7.17
C PRO A 112 -26.57 -7.95 -8.13
N VAL A 113 -26.84 -6.90 -8.92
CA VAL A 113 -25.84 -6.24 -9.76
C VAL A 113 -25.15 -5.11 -9.00
N LEU A 114 -25.90 -4.39 -8.15
CA LEU A 114 -25.37 -3.28 -7.36
C LEU A 114 -24.25 -3.71 -6.42
N VAL A 115 -24.44 -4.81 -5.69
CA VAL A 115 -23.45 -5.31 -4.71
C VAL A 115 -22.09 -5.62 -5.34
N PRO A 116 -21.97 -6.43 -6.41
CA PRO A 116 -20.67 -6.71 -7.02
C PRO A 116 -20.07 -5.47 -7.69
N VAL A 117 -20.88 -4.60 -8.30
CA VAL A 117 -20.39 -3.33 -8.89
C VAL A 117 -19.83 -2.41 -7.81
N ALA A 118 -20.54 -2.24 -6.69
CA ALA A 118 -20.05 -1.49 -5.56
C ALA A 118 -18.74 -2.09 -5.00
N GLY A 119 -18.69 -3.41 -4.84
CA GLY A 119 -17.48 -4.13 -4.42
C GLY A 119 -16.30 -3.87 -5.37
N ALA A 120 -16.53 -3.93 -6.69
CA ALA A 120 -15.52 -3.64 -7.70
C ALA A 120 -15.06 -2.17 -7.66
N VAL A 121 -15.98 -1.22 -7.45
CA VAL A 121 -15.65 0.21 -7.29
C VAL A 121 -14.81 0.42 -6.03
N PHE A 122 -15.21 -0.10 -4.88
CA PHE A 122 -14.42 0.00 -3.65
C PHE A 122 -13.03 -0.65 -3.81
N TYR A 123 -12.97 -1.82 -4.45
CA TYR A 123 -11.71 -2.49 -4.75
C TYR A 123 -10.82 -1.61 -5.64
N ALA A 124 -11.33 -1.10 -6.75
CA ALA A 124 -10.59 -0.22 -7.65
C ALA A 124 -10.10 1.06 -6.96
N LEU A 125 -10.94 1.68 -6.12
CA LEU A 125 -10.58 2.86 -5.33
C LEU A 125 -9.53 2.53 -4.24
N SER A 126 -9.45 1.29 -3.78
CA SER A 126 -8.48 0.84 -2.77
C SER A 126 -7.09 0.50 -3.35
N LEU A 127 -6.95 0.40 -4.67
CA LEU A 127 -5.67 0.07 -5.31
C LEU A 127 -4.65 1.20 -5.10
N ARG A 128 -3.40 0.80 -4.78
CA ARG A 128 -2.26 1.71 -4.67
C ARG A 128 -1.78 2.11 -6.04
N VAL A 129 -1.55 3.42 -6.21
CA VAL A 129 -1.05 3.99 -7.46
C VAL A 129 0.47 3.84 -7.60
N HIS A 130 1.17 3.56 -6.51
CA HIS A 130 2.63 3.54 -6.47
C HIS A 130 3.14 2.32 -5.74
N LYS A 131 4.29 1.84 -6.21
CA LYS A 131 5.04 0.74 -5.61
C LYS A 131 6.32 1.27 -5.00
N GLU A 132 6.59 0.81 -3.78
CA GLU A 132 7.78 1.09 -3.01
C GLU A 132 8.29 -0.22 -2.41
N GLU A 133 9.59 -0.43 -2.50
CA GLU A 133 10.23 -1.60 -1.93
C GLU A 133 11.49 -1.12 -1.22
N SER A 134 11.75 -1.61 -0.02
CA SER A 134 12.90 -1.19 0.77
C SER A 134 13.73 -2.37 1.25
N LEU A 135 15.03 -2.12 1.35
CA LEU A 135 16.02 -3.00 1.92
C LEU A 135 16.69 -2.27 3.07
N LEU A 136 16.44 -2.72 4.30
CA LEU A 136 17.07 -2.22 5.50
C LEU A 136 18.20 -3.18 5.88
N VAL A 137 19.40 -2.64 6.03
CA VAL A 137 20.59 -3.39 6.46
C VAL A 137 20.96 -2.92 7.86
N LEU A 138 21.09 -3.88 8.76
CA LEU A 138 21.45 -3.69 10.16
C LEU A 138 22.77 -4.43 10.41
N ARG A 139 23.84 -3.68 10.67
CA ARG A 139 25.19 -4.22 10.91
C ARG A 139 25.15 -5.23 12.06
N GLY A 140 25.69 -6.43 11.83
CA GLY A 140 25.73 -7.51 12.81
C GLY A 140 24.40 -8.23 13.07
N LEU A 141 23.26 -7.65 12.68
CA LEU A 141 21.94 -8.25 12.91
C LEU A 141 21.42 -8.98 11.67
N GLY A 142 21.37 -8.29 10.52
CA GLY A 142 20.91 -8.89 9.28
C GLY A 142 20.28 -7.90 8.33
N VAL A 143 19.47 -8.42 7.42
CA VAL A 143 18.84 -7.68 6.34
C VAL A 143 17.33 -7.85 6.41
N GLN A 144 16.60 -6.76 6.33
CA GLN A 144 15.14 -6.75 6.25
C GLN A 144 14.70 -6.25 4.88
N THR A 145 13.93 -7.07 4.17
CA THR A 145 13.23 -6.69 2.95
C THR A 145 11.81 -6.26 3.31
N SER A 146 11.32 -5.16 2.73
CA SER A 146 9.94 -4.72 2.88
C SER A 146 9.33 -4.40 1.52
N GLU A 147 8.15 -4.94 1.24
CA GLU A 147 7.42 -4.73 -0.02
C GLU A 147 6.10 -3.99 0.24
N SER A 148 5.84 -2.92 -0.52
CA SER A 148 4.55 -2.25 -0.49
C SER A 148 3.48 -3.10 -1.18
N PRO A 149 2.33 -3.35 -0.54
CA PRO A 149 1.29 -4.17 -1.13
C PRO A 149 0.53 -3.40 -2.21
N ALA A 150 -0.15 -4.13 -3.11
CA ALA A 150 -0.92 -3.54 -4.20
C ALA A 150 -2.15 -2.72 -3.74
N THR A 151 -2.60 -2.89 -2.50
CA THR A 151 -3.82 -2.27 -1.95
C THR A 151 -3.50 -1.44 -0.71
N TYR A 152 -4.21 -0.33 -0.48
CA TYR A 152 -4.01 0.51 0.72
C TYR A 152 -4.38 -0.20 2.03
N LEU A 153 -5.29 -1.17 1.98
CA LEU A 153 -5.80 -1.93 3.12
C LEU A 153 -4.86 -3.05 3.59
N ALA A 154 -3.93 -3.47 2.73
CA ALA A 154 -2.98 -4.52 3.05
C ALA A 154 -1.76 -3.94 3.78
N SER A 155 -1.21 -4.73 4.71
CA SER A 155 0.06 -4.42 5.36
C SER A 155 1.25 -4.72 4.45
N ALA A 156 2.35 -4.01 4.65
CA ALA A 156 3.59 -4.30 3.94
C ALA A 156 4.13 -5.67 4.34
N ALA A 157 4.57 -6.45 3.35
CA ALA A 157 5.22 -7.72 3.61
C ALA A 157 6.67 -7.43 4.02
N THR A 158 7.01 -7.75 5.27
CA THR A 158 8.36 -7.56 5.81
C THR A 158 9.00 -8.91 6.12
N ARG A 159 10.19 -9.16 5.60
CA ARG A 159 10.95 -10.39 5.84
C ARG A 159 12.34 -10.05 6.34
N PHE A 160 12.66 -10.53 7.54
CA PHE A 160 13.96 -10.36 8.17
C PHE A 160 14.82 -11.62 7.97
N ILE A 161 16.08 -11.42 7.58
CA ILE A 161 17.06 -12.46 7.32
C ILE A 161 18.27 -12.18 8.21
N PRO A 162 18.51 -13.00 9.25
CA PRO A 162 19.66 -12.84 10.15
C PRO A 162 20.99 -12.99 9.39
N THR A 163 22.02 -12.24 9.80
CA THR A 163 23.35 -12.29 9.17
C THR A 163 23.95 -13.70 9.14
N GLU A 164 23.73 -14.49 10.19
CA GLU A 164 24.25 -15.86 10.30
C GLU A 164 23.74 -16.79 9.20
N LYS A 165 22.51 -16.54 8.71
CA LYS A 165 21.90 -17.32 7.63
C LYS A 165 22.25 -16.81 6.25
N ILE A 166 22.93 -15.66 6.12
CA ILE A 166 23.29 -15.11 4.81
C ILE A 166 24.60 -15.74 4.37
N GLN A 167 24.54 -16.54 3.31
CA GLN A 167 25.75 -17.10 2.69
C GLN A 167 26.46 -16.02 1.86
N ASP A 168 25.74 -15.45 0.90
CA ASP A 168 26.24 -14.35 0.06
C ASP A 168 25.07 -13.56 -0.55
N ILE A 169 25.40 -12.36 -1.04
CA ILE A 169 24.48 -11.48 -1.75
C ILE A 169 25.02 -11.28 -3.16
N LEU A 170 24.23 -11.69 -4.15
CA LEU A 170 24.63 -11.73 -5.54
C LEU A 170 23.78 -10.79 -6.39
N VAL A 171 24.40 -10.20 -7.40
CA VAL A 171 23.69 -9.50 -8.48
C VAL A 171 23.56 -10.50 -9.62
N ASN A 172 22.33 -10.82 -10.01
CA ASN A 172 22.08 -11.69 -11.15
C ASN A 172 21.40 -10.93 -12.29
N GLU A 173 21.51 -11.49 -13.49
CA GLU A 173 20.84 -11.01 -14.70
C GLU A 173 19.86 -12.04 -15.23
N ALA A 174 18.72 -11.57 -15.73
CA ALA A 174 17.72 -12.41 -16.37
C ALA A 174 17.18 -11.73 -17.63
N PHE A 175 16.85 -12.56 -18.61
CA PHE A 175 16.15 -12.13 -19.82
C PHE A 175 14.65 -12.12 -19.57
N ARG A 176 14.01 -10.96 -19.77
CA ARG A 176 12.55 -10.84 -19.79
C ARG A 176 12.12 -10.37 -21.18
N GLY A 177 11.74 -11.31 -22.04
CA GLY A 177 11.54 -11.04 -23.46
C GLY A 177 12.89 -10.66 -24.11
N PHE A 178 12.98 -9.43 -24.63
CA PHE A 178 14.20 -8.88 -25.24
C PHE A 178 14.94 -7.87 -24.33
N GLU A 179 14.52 -7.73 -23.08
CA GLU A 179 15.15 -6.83 -22.11
C GLU A 179 15.99 -7.63 -21.10
N VAL A 180 17.23 -7.20 -20.86
CA VAL A 180 18.08 -7.72 -19.77
C VAL A 180 17.76 -6.96 -18.50
N ARG A 181 17.34 -7.68 -17.45
CA ARG A 181 17.04 -7.11 -16.14
C ARG A 181 18.00 -7.62 -15.09
N TYR A 182 18.46 -6.71 -14.24
CA TYR A 182 19.33 -7.02 -13.12
C TYR A 182 18.50 -7.07 -11.85
N TYR A 183 18.76 -8.07 -11.01
CA TYR A 183 18.10 -8.23 -9.73
C TYR A 183 19.11 -8.66 -8.67
N LEU A 184 18.85 -8.25 -7.44
CA LEU A 184 19.69 -8.57 -6.29
C LEU A 184 19.06 -9.77 -5.59
N VAL A 185 19.87 -10.78 -5.29
CA VAL A 185 19.42 -11.98 -4.56
C VAL A 185 20.25 -12.17 -3.30
N VAL A 186 19.60 -12.61 -2.24
CA VAL A 186 20.23 -13.04 -1.00
C VAL A 186 20.11 -14.56 -0.93
N VAL A 187 21.26 -15.23 -0.84
CA VAL A 187 21.32 -16.69 -0.67
C VAL A 187 21.26 -16.97 0.83
N VAL A 188 20.23 -17.69 1.26
CA VAL A 188 19.96 -18.00 2.67
C VAL A 188 20.27 -19.46 2.92
N GLU A 189 21.03 -19.75 3.98
CA GLU A 189 21.31 -21.11 4.41
C GLU A 189 20.05 -21.80 4.93
N GLY A 190 19.79 -23.00 4.41
CA GLY A 190 18.64 -23.83 4.80
C GLY A 190 17.34 -23.52 4.06
N GLU A 191 17.35 -22.64 3.06
CA GLU A 191 16.22 -22.41 2.14
C GLU A 191 16.58 -22.87 0.73
N GLU A 192 15.67 -23.59 0.06
CA GLU A 192 15.86 -24.02 -1.34
C GLU A 192 15.71 -22.85 -2.32
N ASP A 193 14.88 -21.87 -1.95
CA ASP A 193 14.59 -20.68 -2.75
C ASP A 193 15.47 -19.48 -2.35
N VAL A 194 15.99 -18.77 -3.36
CA VAL A 194 16.72 -17.52 -3.14
C VAL A 194 15.77 -16.35 -2.89
N VAL A 195 16.13 -15.45 -1.98
CA VAL A 195 15.31 -14.27 -1.70
C VAL A 195 15.67 -13.15 -2.66
N VAL A 196 14.74 -12.81 -3.56
CA VAL A 196 14.89 -11.66 -4.46
C VAL A 196 14.61 -10.36 -3.71
N VAL A 197 15.58 -9.46 -3.72
CA VAL A 197 15.42 -8.10 -3.24
C VAL A 197 14.81 -7.26 -4.35
N PHE A 198 13.74 -6.53 -4.04
CA PHE A 198 12.97 -5.70 -4.96
C PHE A 198 12.22 -6.51 -6.07
N PRO A 199 11.34 -7.46 -5.70
CA PRO A 199 10.73 -8.39 -6.65
C PRO A 199 9.83 -7.71 -7.69
N GLY A 200 9.15 -6.64 -7.34
CA GLY A 200 8.19 -5.95 -8.19
C GLY A 200 8.79 -4.80 -9.00
N LEU A 201 9.75 -4.05 -8.46
CA LEU A 201 10.30 -2.87 -9.12
C LEU A 201 11.45 -3.17 -10.09
N LEU A 202 12.24 -4.24 -9.84
CA LEU A 202 13.35 -4.69 -10.68
C LEU A 202 14.17 -3.52 -11.28
N PRO A 203 14.87 -2.75 -10.44
CA PRO A 203 15.51 -1.51 -10.85
C PRO A 203 16.69 -1.73 -11.82
N LYS A 204 17.13 -0.66 -12.49
CA LYS A 204 18.27 -0.72 -13.44
C LYS A 204 19.58 -1.09 -12.74
N ARG A 205 20.53 -1.64 -13.51
CA ARG A 205 21.86 -2.09 -13.05
C ARG A 205 22.57 -1.14 -12.09
N LYS A 206 22.62 0.16 -12.43
CA LYS A 206 23.28 1.19 -11.61
C LYS A 206 22.74 1.26 -10.18
N ILE A 207 21.42 1.11 -10.01
CA ILE A 207 20.77 1.12 -8.69
C ILE A 207 21.13 -0.15 -7.93
N VAL A 208 20.99 -1.31 -8.58
CA VAL A 208 21.31 -2.62 -8.00
C VAL A 208 22.76 -2.70 -7.53
N GLU A 209 23.71 -2.27 -8.37
CA GLU A 209 25.14 -2.23 -8.04
C GLU A 209 25.42 -1.32 -6.83
N THR A 210 24.78 -0.16 -6.77
CA THR A 210 24.95 0.79 -5.66
C THR A 210 24.44 0.19 -4.35
N VAL A 211 23.26 -0.44 -4.38
CA VAL A 211 22.69 -1.12 -3.20
C VAL A 211 23.58 -2.29 -2.79
N TRP A 212 23.99 -3.14 -3.73
CA TRP A 212 24.86 -4.28 -3.46
C TRP A 212 26.18 -3.88 -2.78
N ARG A 213 26.86 -2.85 -3.30
CA ARG A 213 28.11 -2.33 -2.69
C ARG A 213 27.87 -1.88 -1.26
N GLY A 214 26.84 -1.07 -1.04
CA GLY A 214 26.54 -0.52 0.27
C GLY A 214 26.03 -1.57 1.27
N VAL A 215 25.34 -2.61 0.81
CA VAL A 215 24.92 -3.73 1.67
C VAL A 215 26.13 -4.56 2.08
N ARG A 216 27.04 -4.89 1.14
CA ARG A 216 28.26 -5.65 1.44
C ARG A 216 29.18 -4.90 2.41
N GLU A 217 29.35 -3.60 2.21
CA GLU A 217 30.09 -2.74 3.12
C GLU A 217 29.53 -2.88 4.55
N CYS A 218 28.22 -2.65 4.74
CA CYS A 218 27.60 -2.73 6.06
C CYS A 218 27.59 -4.12 6.71
N LEU A 219 27.47 -5.21 5.94
CA LEU A 219 27.43 -6.57 6.50
C LEU A 219 28.82 -7.12 6.81
N TYR A 220 29.79 -6.93 5.92
CA TYR A 220 31.11 -7.55 6.04
C TYR A 220 32.12 -6.71 6.83
N GLU A 221 31.92 -5.40 6.98
CA GLU A 221 32.74 -4.59 7.89
C GLU A 221 32.62 -5.04 9.35
N GLY A 222 31.47 -5.56 9.78
CA GLY A 222 31.30 -6.11 11.14
C GLY A 222 32.14 -7.37 11.35
N ARG A 223 32.12 -8.30 10.39
CA ARG A 223 32.88 -9.55 10.44
C ARG A 223 34.40 -9.33 10.43
N GLY A 224 34.85 -8.25 9.78
CA GLY A 224 36.26 -7.85 9.76
C GLY A 224 36.75 -7.32 11.11
N GLU A 225 35.91 -6.64 11.88
CA GLU A 225 36.23 -6.18 13.24
C GLU A 225 36.25 -7.33 14.24
N ASP A 226 35.24 -8.21 14.23
CA ASP A 226 35.19 -9.38 15.13
C ASP A 226 36.41 -10.29 14.95
N ASN A 227 36.80 -10.56 13.70
CA ASN A 227 38.02 -11.33 13.41
C ASN A 227 39.31 -10.63 13.88
N ARG A 228 39.36 -9.29 13.89
CA ARG A 228 40.53 -8.54 14.38
C ARG A 228 40.61 -8.53 15.91
N VAL A 229 39.48 -8.44 16.60
CA VAL A 229 39.44 -8.52 18.07
C VAL A 229 39.88 -9.91 18.53
N MET A 230 39.35 -10.97 17.90
CA MET A 230 39.72 -12.36 18.20
C MET A 230 41.19 -12.70 17.88
N ALA A 231 41.82 -11.96 16.95
CA ALA A 231 43.23 -12.12 16.61
C ALA A 231 44.18 -11.38 17.58
N ASN A 232 43.70 -10.33 18.25
CA ASN A 232 44.48 -9.55 19.24
C ASN A 232 44.38 -10.12 20.67
N GLU A 233 43.47 -11.06 20.92
CA GLU A 233 43.27 -11.72 22.22
C GLU A 233 43.98 -13.10 22.31
N LYS A 234 44.71 -13.49 21.27
CA LYS A 234 45.63 -14.65 21.24
C LYS A 234 47.08 -14.20 21.25
#